data_AF-A0A6A3KPL4-F1
#
_entry.id   AF-A0A6A3KPL4-F1
#
_cell.length_a   1.000
_cell.length_b   1.000
_cell.length_c   1.000
_cell.angle_alpha   90.00
_cell.angle_beta   90.00
_cell.angle_gamma   90.00
#
_symmetry.space_group_name_H-M   'P 1'
#
loop_
_entity.id
_entity.type
_entity.pdbx_description
1 polymer ?
#
loop_
_entity_poly.entity_id
_entity_poly.type
_entity_poly.pdbx_seq_one_letter_code
_entity_poly.pdbx_strand_id
1 'polypeptide(L)'
;MRGLPGSGKTTLAETIAEYAGAKGATTMICSANHFFMHDGAFVFNGDDLGRAHEACNNQCLHGLSQARDQGPDIIFVDNTNLRNRDFEVYANLPHDPDWMEVVAFECAHNEQDAGMLLNRARDLGHMIPDRTLSMWLDIWLWKPIRLKVSRIN
;
A
#
# COMPACT_ATOMS: atom_id res chain seq x y z
N MET A 1 -0.12 -3.56 -3.37
CA MET A 1 0.84 -4.11 -2.37
C MET A 1 0.08 -4.46 -1.09
N ARG A 2 0.62 -5.35 -0.26
CA ARG A 2 -0.02 -5.82 0.98
C ARG A 2 1.03 -6.15 2.04
N GLY A 3 0.83 -5.72 3.28
CA GLY A 3 1.77 -5.95 4.38
C GLY A 3 1.55 -5.01 5.55
N LEU A 4 1.96 -5.41 6.75
CA LEU A 4 1.89 -4.56 7.94
C LEU A 4 2.72 -3.26 7.76
N PRO A 5 2.40 -2.17 8.48
CA PRO A 5 3.25 -0.98 8.51
C PRO A 5 4.70 -1.36 8.89
N GLY A 6 5.69 -0.72 8.27
CA GLY A 6 7.11 -1.05 8.49
C GLY A 6 7.63 -2.28 7.74
N SER A 7 6.78 -2.97 6.95
CA SER A 7 7.18 -4.14 6.15
C SER A 7 8.02 -3.82 4.89
N GLY A 8 8.34 -2.56 4.62
CA GLY A 8 9.15 -2.16 3.45
C GLY A 8 8.40 -2.02 2.11
N LYS A 9 7.06 -1.95 2.13
CA LYS A 9 6.26 -1.74 0.89
C LYS A 9 6.67 -0.48 0.13
N THR A 10 6.62 0.67 0.80
CA THR A 10 6.97 1.97 0.22
C THR A 10 8.38 1.93 -0.38
N THR A 11 9.36 1.42 0.37
CA THR A 11 10.73 1.26 -0.09
C THR A 11 10.84 0.45 -1.37
N LEU A 12 10.13 -0.69 -1.47
CA LEU A 12 10.14 -1.48 -2.70
C LEU A 12 9.46 -0.75 -3.86
N ALA A 13 8.31 -0.10 -3.62
CA ALA A 13 7.60 0.66 -4.66
C ALA A 13 8.49 1.76 -5.25
N GLU A 14 9.17 2.52 -4.38
CA GLU A 14 10.11 3.58 -4.76
C GLU A 14 11.32 3.00 -5.51
N THR A 15 11.89 1.90 -5.02
CA THR A 15 13.04 1.23 -5.67
C THR A 15 12.68 0.76 -7.08
N ILE A 16 11.49 0.16 -7.25
CA ILE A 16 11.04 -0.27 -8.58
C ILE A 16 10.73 0.95 -9.46
N ALA A 17 10.11 1.99 -8.91
CA ALA A 17 9.83 3.22 -9.65
C ALA A 17 11.10 3.89 -10.18
N GLU A 18 12.15 3.98 -9.36
CA GLU A 18 13.46 4.51 -9.76
C GLU A 18 14.08 3.64 -10.86
N TYR A 19 14.11 2.32 -10.67
CA TYR A 19 14.66 1.39 -11.65
C TYR A 19 13.89 1.45 -12.99
N ALA A 20 12.56 1.45 -12.94
CA ALA A 20 11.69 1.56 -14.10
C ALA A 20 11.90 2.89 -14.84
N GLY A 21 11.99 4.00 -14.11
CA GLY A 21 12.31 5.32 -14.64
C GLY A 21 13.65 5.35 -15.37
N ALA A 22 14.69 4.74 -14.81
CA ALA A 22 15.99 4.59 -15.45
C ALA A 22 15.95 3.75 -16.74
N LYS A 23 14.88 2.98 -16.97
CA LYS A 23 14.61 2.20 -18.19
C LYS A 23 13.60 2.88 -19.13
N GLY A 24 13.16 4.09 -18.82
CA GLY A 24 12.20 4.85 -19.63
C GLY A 24 10.75 4.50 -19.39
N ALA A 25 10.44 3.71 -18.35
CA ALA A 25 9.07 3.43 -17.94
C ALA A 25 8.59 4.45 -16.90
N THR A 26 7.29 4.76 -16.96
CA THR A 26 6.60 5.68 -16.08
C THR A 26 5.88 4.91 -14.97
N THR A 27 5.84 5.47 -13.77
CA THR A 27 5.18 4.83 -12.63
C THR A 27 4.35 5.81 -11.84
N MET A 28 3.37 5.29 -11.11
CA MET A 28 2.52 6.06 -10.20
C MET A 28 2.38 5.33 -8.87
N ILE A 29 2.72 5.99 -7.77
CA ILE A 29 2.53 5.46 -6.41
C ILE A 29 1.29 6.11 -5.80
N CYS A 30 0.27 5.30 -5.55
CA CYS A 30 -0.96 5.66 -4.87
C CYS A 30 -0.89 5.17 -3.43
N SER A 31 -0.91 6.08 -2.45
CA SER A 31 -0.91 5.74 -1.03
C SER A 31 -1.82 6.67 -0.25
N ALA A 32 -2.60 6.12 0.69
CA ALA A 32 -3.38 6.94 1.61
C ALA A 32 -2.47 7.76 2.54
N ASN A 33 -1.24 7.31 2.79
CA ASN A 33 -0.29 8.04 3.62
C ASN A 33 0.12 9.39 3.00
N HIS A 34 0.11 9.52 1.67
CA HIS A 34 0.43 10.79 0.99
C HIS A 34 -0.52 11.92 1.40
N PHE A 35 -1.77 11.61 1.75
CA PHE A 35 -2.73 12.60 2.21
C PHE A 35 -2.30 13.30 3.51
N PHE A 36 -1.53 12.60 4.35
CA PHE A 36 -1.06 13.09 5.64
C PHE A 36 0.34 13.70 5.59
N MET A 37 0.95 13.79 4.41
CA MET A 37 2.25 14.43 4.23
C MET A 37 2.07 15.93 4.03
N HIS A 38 2.56 16.72 4.98
CA HIS A 38 2.54 18.18 4.94
C HIS A 38 3.94 18.72 5.17
N ASP A 39 4.49 19.45 4.19
CA ASP A 39 5.83 20.05 4.27
C ASP A 39 6.94 19.07 4.70
N GLY A 40 6.84 17.82 4.22
CA GLY A 40 7.79 16.74 4.54
C GLY A 40 7.56 16.04 5.88
N ALA A 41 6.57 16.44 6.67
CA ALA A 41 6.19 15.80 7.92
C ALA A 41 4.91 14.97 7.77
N PHE A 42 4.87 13.81 8.42
CA PHE A 42 3.67 12.97 8.51
C PHE A 42 2.79 13.45 9.67
N VAL A 43 1.60 13.99 9.37
CA VAL A 43 0.64 14.52 10.34
C VAL A 43 -0.68 13.77 10.23
N PHE A 44 -0.82 12.72 11.04
CA PHE A 44 -2.00 11.87 10.99
C PHE A 44 -3.22 12.51 11.68
N ASN A 45 -4.36 12.47 10.99
CA ASN A 45 -5.68 12.75 11.56
C ASN A 45 -6.65 11.59 11.27
N GLY A 46 -7.14 10.94 12.32
CA GLY A 46 -8.06 9.80 12.20
C GLY A 46 -9.38 10.15 11.51
N ASP A 47 -9.86 11.38 11.67
CA ASP A 47 -11.12 11.85 11.08
C ASP A 47 -11.03 11.98 9.55
N ASP A 48 -9.81 12.13 9.02
CA ASP A 48 -9.55 12.26 7.58
C ASP A 48 -9.25 10.92 6.89
N LEU A 49 -9.26 9.79 7.62
CA LEU A 49 -8.96 8.47 7.04
C LEU A 49 -9.82 8.14 5.81
N GLY A 50 -11.11 8.45 5.84
CA GLY A 50 -12.00 8.23 4.70
C GLY A 50 -11.56 9.02 3.47
N ARG A 51 -11.20 10.29 3.66
CA ARG A 51 -10.72 11.21 2.61
C ARG A 51 -9.35 10.79 2.08
N ALA A 52 -8.47 10.30 2.95
CA ALA A 52 -7.17 9.77 2.56
C ALA A 52 -7.29 8.55 1.65
N HIS A 53 -8.19 7.62 1.99
CA HIS A 53 -8.48 6.46 1.14
C HIS A 53 -9.16 6.85 -0.18
N GLU A 54 -10.08 7.81 -0.16
CA GLU A 54 -10.71 8.35 -1.36
C GLU A 54 -9.68 9.01 -2.29
N ALA A 55 -8.79 9.85 -1.76
CA ALA A 55 -7.72 10.48 -2.54
C ALA A 55 -6.80 9.43 -3.19
N CYS A 56 -6.42 8.39 -2.44
CA CYS A 56 -5.63 7.27 -2.97
C CYS A 56 -6.37 6.52 -4.08
N ASN A 57 -7.67 6.25 -3.91
CA ASN A 57 -8.47 5.58 -4.93
C ASN A 57 -8.62 6.44 -6.21
N ASN A 58 -8.89 7.73 -6.05
CA ASN A 58 -9.00 8.68 -7.16
C ASN A 58 -7.68 8.81 -7.93
N GLN A 59 -6.53 8.77 -7.25
CA GLN A 59 -5.23 8.76 -7.91
C GLN A 59 -5.03 7.50 -8.76
N CYS A 60 -5.40 6.33 -8.23
CA CYS A 60 -5.33 5.07 -8.97
C CYS A 60 -6.27 5.06 -10.18
N LEU A 61 -7.53 5.49 -10.00
CA LEU A 61 -8.50 5.64 -11.08
C LEU A 61 -7.99 6.61 -12.15
N HIS A 62 -7.40 7.74 -11.74
CA HIS A 62 -6.83 8.71 -12.67
C HIS A 62 -5.74 8.06 -13.54
N GLY A 63 -4.80 7.33 -12.94
CA GLY A 63 -3.76 6.61 -13.67
C GLY A 63 -4.32 5.58 -14.65
N LEU A 64 -5.32 4.78 -14.22
CA LEU A 64 -5.98 3.79 -15.07
C LEU A 64 -6.81 4.40 -16.21
N SER A 65 -7.35 5.60 -16.01
CA SER A 65 -8.22 6.29 -16.99
C SER A 65 -7.47 6.97 -18.13
N GLN A 66 -6.14 7.13 -18.02
CA GLN A 66 -5.35 7.72 -19.08
C GLN A 66 -5.32 6.81 -20.32
N ALA A 67 -5.13 7.40 -21.50
CA ALA A 67 -4.89 6.62 -22.72
C ALA A 67 -3.65 5.71 -22.51
N ARG A 68 -3.64 4.51 -23.10
CA ARG A 68 -2.58 3.50 -22.84
C ARG A 68 -1.17 3.99 -23.14
N ASP A 69 -1.02 4.91 -24.09
CA ASP A 69 0.25 5.53 -24.48
C ASP A 69 0.63 6.77 -23.64
N GLN A 70 -0.25 7.18 -22.73
CA GLN A 70 -0.12 8.39 -21.89
C GLN A 70 -0.20 8.08 -20.38
N GLY A 71 -0.72 6.90 -20.02
CA GLY A 71 -0.82 6.44 -18.64
C GLY A 71 0.49 5.88 -18.10
N PRO A 72 0.59 5.70 -16.78
CA PRO A 72 1.73 5.05 -16.15
C PRO A 72 1.84 3.59 -16.60
N ASP A 73 3.06 3.14 -16.91
CA ASP A 73 3.35 1.74 -17.20
C ASP A 73 3.10 0.84 -15.98
N ILE A 74 3.31 1.36 -14.77
CA ILE A 74 3.10 0.64 -13.51
C ILE A 74 2.40 1.53 -12.48
N ILE A 75 1.30 1.04 -11.90
CA ILE A 75 0.61 1.69 -10.78
C ILE A 75 0.83 0.86 -9.51
N PHE A 76 1.46 1.46 -8.51
CA PHE A 76 1.59 0.88 -7.18
C PHE A 76 0.47 1.38 -6.29
N VAL A 77 -0.25 0.47 -5.66
CA VAL A 77 -1.11 0.77 -4.50
C VAL A 77 -0.36 0.38 -3.23
N ASP A 78 0.29 1.37 -2.62
CA ASP A 78 1.10 1.23 -1.40
C ASP A 78 0.28 1.52 -0.15
N ASN A 79 -0.62 0.58 0.16
CA ASN A 79 -1.41 0.55 1.39
C ASN A 79 -1.16 -0.77 2.11
N THR A 80 -1.62 -0.87 3.36
CA THR A 80 -1.50 -2.11 4.15
C THR A 80 -2.30 -3.26 3.54
N ASN A 81 -3.49 -2.96 3.00
CA ASN A 81 -4.39 -3.88 2.31
C ASN A 81 -4.51 -5.25 3.01
N LEU A 82 -5.11 -5.23 4.20
CA LEU A 82 -5.17 -6.39 5.08
C LEU A 82 -6.41 -7.26 4.84
N ARG A 83 -7.45 -6.74 4.19
CA ARG A 83 -8.73 -7.45 4.00
C ARG A 83 -9.09 -7.50 2.51
N ASN A 84 -9.89 -8.48 2.11
CA ASN A 84 -10.39 -8.60 0.71
C ASN A 84 -11.01 -7.29 0.20
N ARG A 85 -11.87 -6.66 1.01
CA ARG A 85 -12.49 -5.36 0.69
C ARG A 85 -11.50 -4.25 0.36
N ASP A 86 -10.29 -4.30 0.92
CA ASP A 86 -9.28 -3.26 0.69
C ASP A 86 -8.74 -3.37 -0.75
N PHE A 87 -8.72 -4.59 -1.32
CA PHE A 87 -8.35 -4.82 -2.72
C PHE A 87 -9.53 -4.65 -3.69
N GLU A 88 -10.74 -5.04 -3.27
CA GLU A 88 -11.96 -4.95 -4.09
C GLU A 88 -12.18 -3.52 -4.59
N VAL A 89 -11.82 -2.50 -3.79
CA VAL A 89 -11.86 -1.09 -4.19
C VAL A 89 -11.06 -0.80 -5.46
N TYR A 90 -9.92 -1.48 -5.66
CA TYR A 90 -9.06 -1.32 -6.83
C TYR A 90 -9.40 -2.32 -7.94
N ALA A 91 -9.71 -3.56 -7.59
CA ALA A 91 -10.11 -4.59 -8.55
C ALA A 91 -11.41 -4.24 -9.31
N ASN A 92 -12.26 -3.40 -8.71
CA ASN A 92 -13.50 -2.92 -9.33
C ASN A 92 -13.31 -1.64 -10.17
N LEU A 93 -12.10 -1.09 -10.26
CA LEU A 93 -11.81 0.03 -11.15
C LEU A 93 -11.84 -0.42 -12.64
N PRO A 94 -12.11 0.50 -13.59
CA PRO A 94 -12.21 0.15 -15.00
C PRO A 94 -10.84 -0.15 -15.60
N HIS A 95 -10.43 -1.41 -15.52
CA HIS A 95 -9.18 -1.95 -16.06
C HIS A 95 -9.36 -3.41 -16.47
N ASP A 96 -8.41 -3.93 -17.24
CA ASP A 96 -8.35 -5.36 -17.52
C ASP A 96 -7.99 -6.12 -16.22
N PRO A 97 -8.77 -7.14 -15.80
CA PRO A 97 -8.49 -7.90 -14.59
C PRO A 97 -7.09 -8.52 -14.55
N ASP A 98 -6.49 -8.82 -15.70
CA ASP A 98 -5.16 -9.43 -15.79
C ASP A 98 -4.01 -8.43 -15.49
N TRP A 99 -4.31 -7.14 -15.37
CA TRP A 99 -3.32 -6.11 -15.04
C TRP A 99 -3.01 -6.02 -13.55
N MET A 100 -3.84 -6.61 -12.70
CA MET A 100 -3.72 -6.48 -11.25
C MET A 100 -3.01 -7.68 -10.63
N GLU A 101 -1.95 -7.40 -9.88
CA GLU A 101 -1.26 -8.39 -9.04
C GLU A 101 -1.18 -7.92 -7.59
N VAL A 102 -1.42 -8.85 -6.66
CA VAL A 102 -1.23 -8.61 -5.23
C VAL A 102 0.15 -9.13 -4.81
N VAL A 103 1.03 -8.21 -4.43
CA VAL A 103 2.35 -8.52 -3.86
C VAL A 103 2.29 -8.41 -2.34
N ALA A 104 2.54 -9.51 -1.64
CA ALA A 104 2.53 -9.61 -0.17
C ALA A 104 3.94 -9.63 0.42
N PHE A 105 4.13 -8.85 1.48
CA PHE A 105 5.37 -8.71 2.23
C PHE A 105 5.28 -9.53 3.52
N GLU A 106 5.83 -10.75 3.50
CA GLU A 106 5.68 -11.72 4.59
C GLU A 106 6.72 -11.50 5.70
N CYS A 107 6.60 -10.37 6.39
CA CYS A 107 7.61 -9.93 7.38
C CYS A 107 7.20 -10.12 8.84
N ALA A 108 5.99 -10.63 9.13
CA ALA A 108 5.54 -10.87 10.50
C ALA A 108 4.73 -12.18 10.63
N HIS A 109 5.16 -13.01 11.56
CA HIS A 109 4.54 -14.30 11.89
C HIS A 109 4.06 -14.37 13.34
N ASN A 110 4.45 -13.40 14.16
CA ASN A 110 4.12 -13.30 15.58
C ASN A 110 4.19 -11.83 16.06
N GLU A 111 3.82 -11.59 17.33
CA GLU A 111 3.83 -10.26 17.96
C GLU A 111 5.23 -9.63 18.05
N GLN A 112 6.29 -10.44 18.18
CA GLN A 112 7.66 -9.94 18.24
C GLN A 112 8.07 -9.34 16.88
N ASP A 113 7.79 -10.03 15.78
CA ASP A 113 8.04 -9.53 14.44
C ASP A 113 7.25 -8.23 14.19
N ALA A 114 5.95 -8.25 14.55
CA ALA A 114 5.09 -7.08 14.42
C ALA A 114 5.63 -5.88 15.21
N GLY A 115 6.12 -6.11 16.43
CA GLY A 115 6.77 -5.08 17.25
C GLY A 115 8.01 -4.47 16.59
N MET A 116 8.83 -5.26 15.90
CA MET A 116 9.95 -4.74 15.12
C MET A 116 9.49 -3.87 13.95
N LEU A 117 8.45 -4.30 13.24
CA LEU A 117 7.87 -3.51 12.15
C LEU A 117 7.23 -2.20 12.65
N LEU A 118 6.62 -2.23 13.84
CA LEU A 118 6.05 -1.04 14.48
C LEU A 118 7.13 0.00 14.78
N ASN A 119 8.27 -0.44 15.32
CA ASN A 119 9.38 0.47 15.62
C ASN A 119 9.86 1.15 14.33
N ARG A 120 10.03 0.40 13.24
CA ARG A 120 10.36 0.98 11.92
C ARG A 120 9.31 1.99 11.44
N ALA A 121 8.03 1.70 11.63
CA ALA A 121 6.96 2.62 11.27
C ALA A 121 6.99 3.91 12.12
N ARG A 122 7.26 3.78 13.42
CA ARG A 122 7.39 4.92 14.36
C ARG A 122 8.59 5.80 14.04
N ASP A 123 9.71 5.22 13.61
CA ASP A 123 10.89 5.98 13.15
C ASP A 123 10.57 6.89 11.96
N LEU A 124 9.53 6.55 11.18
CA LEU A 124 9.01 7.33 10.06
C LEU A 124 7.82 8.25 10.44
N GLY A 125 7.51 8.38 11.74
CA GLY A 125 6.44 9.23 12.25
C GLY A 125 5.05 8.57 12.31
N HIS A 126 4.93 7.29 11.93
CA HIS A 126 3.65 6.57 12.05
C HIS A 126 3.39 6.14 13.49
N MET A 127 2.68 6.97 14.25
CA MET A 127 2.33 6.73 15.65
C MET A 127 1.14 5.79 15.81
N ILE A 128 1.26 4.56 15.29
CA ILE A 128 0.22 3.54 15.36
C ILE A 128 0.11 3.00 16.80
N PRO A 129 -1.08 2.99 17.41
CA PRO A 129 -1.30 2.38 18.72
C PRO A 129 -1.04 0.86 18.70
N ASP A 130 -0.43 0.30 19.74
CA ASP A 130 -0.11 -1.14 19.80
C ASP A 130 -1.36 -2.02 19.63
N ARG A 131 -2.48 -1.61 20.24
CA ARG A 131 -3.77 -2.32 20.06
C ARG A 131 -4.22 -2.41 18.60
N THR A 132 -3.92 -1.37 17.81
CA THR A 132 -4.27 -1.31 16.39
C THR A 132 -3.38 -2.26 15.61
N LEU A 133 -2.09 -2.33 15.96
CA LEU A 133 -1.18 -3.27 15.34
C LEU A 133 -1.53 -4.73 15.66
N SER A 134 -1.84 -5.08 16.91
CA SER A 134 -2.24 -6.45 17.24
C SER A 134 -3.50 -6.87 16.47
N MET A 135 -4.49 -5.96 16.34
CA MET A 135 -5.65 -6.20 15.48
C MET A 135 -5.24 -6.41 14.01
N TRP A 136 -4.28 -5.65 13.49
CA TRP A 136 -3.78 -5.80 12.13
C TRP A 136 -2.99 -7.11 11.93
N LEU A 137 -2.21 -7.53 12.92
CA LEU A 137 -1.50 -8.80 12.94
C LEU A 137 -2.49 -9.98 12.93
N ASP A 138 -3.55 -9.93 13.74
CA ASP A 138 -4.59 -10.96 13.74
C ASP A 138 -5.25 -11.10 12.35
N ILE A 139 -5.52 -9.97 11.69
CA ILE A 139 -6.05 -9.98 10.33
C ILE A 139 -5.02 -10.59 9.37
N TRP A 140 -3.76 -10.19 9.49
CA TRP A 140 -2.66 -10.67 8.65
C TRP A 140 -2.50 -12.20 8.73
N LEU A 141 -2.47 -12.75 9.94
CA LEU A 141 -2.21 -14.17 10.18
C LEU A 141 -3.41 -15.06 9.85
N TRP A 142 -4.63 -14.60 10.14
CA TRP A 142 -5.80 -15.48 10.19
C TRP A 142 -6.86 -15.20 9.13
N LYS A 143 -6.79 -14.07 8.40
CA LYS A 143 -7.79 -13.76 7.36
C LYS A 143 -7.25 -14.07 5.96
N PRO A 144 -7.83 -15.06 5.26
CA PRO A 144 -7.39 -15.41 3.92
C PRO A 144 -7.74 -14.33 2.89
N ILE A 145 -6.85 -14.17 1.90
CA ILE A 145 -7.09 -13.35 0.71
C ILE A 145 -7.56 -14.24 -0.43
N ARG A 146 -8.58 -13.78 -1.16
CA ARG A 146 -9.21 -14.51 -2.26
C ARG A 146 -8.54 -14.28 -3.61
N LEU A 147 -7.81 -13.18 -3.75
CA LEU A 147 -7.05 -12.85 -4.95
C LEU A 147 -5.76 -13.68 -5.03
N LYS A 148 -5.23 -13.85 -6.24
CA LYS A 148 -3.90 -14.44 -6.45
C LYS A 148 -2.85 -13.51 -5.83
N VAL A 149 -1.94 -14.08 -5.02
CA VAL A 149 -0.92 -13.33 -4.30
C VAL A 149 0.47 -13.87 -4.61
N SER A 150 1.37 -13.00 -5.02
CA SER A 150 2.81 -13.25 -5.09
C SER A 150 3.49 -12.81 -3.79
N ARG A 151 4.42 -13.63 -3.27
CA ARG A 151 5.01 -13.45 -1.94
C ARG A 151 6.46 -13.02 -2.04
N ILE A 152 6.82 -12.02 -1.25
CA ILE A 152 8.19 -11.56 -1.04
C ILE A 152 8.56 -11.92 0.41
N ASN A 153 9.66 -12.66 0.56
CA ASN A 153 10.26 -13.06 1.83
C ASN A 153 11.48 -12.20 2.15
#